data_AF-A0A179DMI1-F1
#
_entry.id   AF-A0A179DMI1-F1
#
_cell.length_a   1.000
_cell.length_b   1.000
_cell.length_c   1.000
_cell.angle_alpha   90.00
_cell.angle_beta   90.00
_cell.angle_gamma   90.00
#
_symmetry.space_group_name_H-M   'P 1'
#
loop_
_entity.id
_entity.type
_entity.pdbx_description
1 polymer ?
#
loop_
_entity_poly.entity_id
_entity_poly.type
_entity_poly.pdbx_seq_one_letter_code
_entity_poly.pdbx_strand_id
1 'polypeptide(L)'
;MKIFIKCFNQKIMLKFTNVFSNFKSLKFLIILSVFFIQNGLAQTNEAFKNATDFGFSENESGVNNTKALQAAVDKGGTILVGKPGTYKLAGTVYIGDSTSLIFGDGVVIKKVAENGIFCQVILNKGALTKTYNKHISIIGMNLMVNGVENWMHDVFGLRGQLGFFYVKDLKIERFRCLDLGKAQFCLQICTFENLLINDVIIKGKKDGIHLGAGKRFKISNCIFETADDAIALAAGDWVTGNPEFGDIEGGVIENCYDLKASILEGAFAKIVASAWVDWKPGIEVRHSDAVVSDGRIYRVIAEVDGKYHKSITKPTFKEGFKVIDGIKWWMHQADTFHTAVVKNVVFRDIFLESQRVPFQIMCYDIDYAHSYFRGAPVPVQSGIALENISVLNNYQKPLISISSPCDLLSIRNSYLNNNGIEFKQAKDFDSYPKTHISFTNCVFQNNGESMLIRNKRIGDDIYLKTSGSMETGEGFKAKVEEGSGKIHVDSDLKGLK
;
A
#
# COMPACT_ATOMS: atom_id res chain seq x y z
N MET A 1 26.46 -40.37 41.40
CA MET A 1 26.81 -41.28 42.50
C MET A 1 25.66 -41.28 43.52
N LYS A 2 24.98 -42.44 43.67
CA LYS A 2 24.09 -42.90 44.76
C LYS A 2 22.87 -42.01 45.13
N ILE A 3 21.63 -42.38 44.78
CA ILE A 3 20.76 -43.44 45.37
C ILE A 3 20.61 -43.28 46.89
N PHE A 4 19.37 -43.10 47.39
CA PHE A 4 18.81 -44.00 48.40
C PHE A 4 17.27 -44.01 48.43
N ILE A 5 16.76 -45.24 48.38
CA ILE A 5 15.39 -45.74 48.49
C ILE A 5 15.13 -46.16 49.95
N LYS A 6 13.89 -46.09 50.43
CA LYS A 6 13.28 -47.04 51.40
C LYS A 6 11.76 -46.81 51.38
N CYS A 7 10.93 -47.71 50.84
CA CYS A 7 10.49 -49.04 51.33
C CYS A 7 9.74 -49.00 52.67
N PHE A 8 8.42 -49.28 52.67
CA PHE A 8 7.80 -50.52 53.20
C PHE A 8 6.26 -50.45 53.01
N ASN A 9 5.56 -51.34 52.28
CA ASN A 9 5.17 -52.75 52.50
C ASN A 9 3.86 -52.93 53.32
N GLN A 10 2.76 -53.43 52.70
CA GLN A 10 2.19 -54.78 52.98
C GLN A 10 0.79 -55.06 52.36
N LYS A 11 0.74 -56.15 51.57
CA LYS A 11 -0.19 -57.31 51.53
C LYS A 11 -1.72 -57.16 51.27
N ILE A 12 -2.10 -57.51 50.03
CA ILE A 12 -2.93 -58.67 49.57
C ILE A 12 -3.99 -59.26 50.53
N MET A 13 -5.26 -59.30 50.08
CA MET A 13 -6.06 -60.55 50.00
C MET A 13 -7.30 -60.42 49.08
N LEU A 14 -7.49 -61.42 48.22
CA LEU A 14 -8.67 -61.66 47.37
C LEU A 14 -9.94 -61.91 48.20
N LYS A 15 -11.10 -61.53 47.64
CA LYS A 15 -12.32 -62.35 47.65
C LYS A 15 -13.23 -61.98 46.46
N PHE A 16 -13.35 -62.91 45.51
CA PHE A 16 -14.43 -62.96 44.54
C PHE A 16 -15.66 -63.57 45.23
N THR A 17 -16.84 -62.95 45.10
CA THR A 17 -18.14 -63.64 44.98
C THR A 17 -19.25 -62.63 44.70
N ASN A 18 -20.23 -63.11 43.92
CA ASN A 18 -21.58 -62.60 43.68
C ASN A 18 -21.83 -61.71 42.46
N VAL A 19 -22.31 -62.43 41.46
CA VAL A 19 -22.99 -62.02 40.23
C VAL A 19 -24.48 -61.77 40.54
N PHE A 20 -25.09 -60.89 39.75
CA PHE A 20 -26.53 -60.60 39.60
C PHE A 20 -27.23 -59.73 40.66
N SER A 21 -27.28 -58.42 40.38
CA SER A 21 -28.55 -57.72 40.13
C SER A 21 -28.29 -56.26 39.74
N ASN A 22 -28.73 -55.87 38.55
CA ASN A 22 -29.31 -54.55 38.21
C ASN A 22 -29.31 -54.30 36.70
N PHE A 23 -30.19 -55.01 36.00
CA PHE A 23 -30.64 -54.73 34.63
C PHE A 23 -31.53 -53.47 34.58
N LYS A 24 -31.06 -52.34 35.11
CA LYS A 24 -31.74 -51.02 34.99
C LYS A 24 -30.81 -49.86 34.60
N SER A 25 -29.49 -50.05 34.56
CA SER A 25 -28.55 -48.97 34.19
C SER A 25 -28.20 -48.92 32.68
N LEU A 26 -28.48 -49.98 31.91
CA LEU A 26 -28.06 -50.02 30.49
C LEU A 26 -28.97 -49.22 29.54
N LYS A 27 -30.25 -49.01 29.89
CA LYS A 27 -31.14 -48.13 29.11
C LYS A 27 -30.86 -46.64 29.34
N PHE A 28 -30.26 -46.26 30.48
CA PHE A 28 -29.90 -44.87 30.76
C PHE A 28 -28.61 -44.46 30.05
N LEU A 29 -27.66 -45.40 29.87
CA LEU A 29 -26.39 -45.12 29.19
C LEU A 29 -26.55 -44.92 27.67
N ILE A 30 -27.52 -45.60 27.04
CA ILE A 30 -27.78 -45.47 25.59
C ILE A 30 -28.60 -44.20 25.28
N ILE A 31 -29.46 -43.74 26.20
CA ILE A 31 -30.19 -42.47 26.02
C ILE A 31 -29.25 -41.28 26.24
N LEU A 32 -28.27 -41.37 27.15
CA LEU A 32 -27.28 -40.31 27.36
C LEU A 32 -26.31 -40.19 26.17
N SER A 33 -25.88 -41.30 25.56
CA SER A 33 -24.99 -41.24 24.39
C SER A 33 -25.68 -40.69 23.14
N VAL A 34 -26.99 -40.91 22.95
CA VAL A 34 -27.76 -40.29 21.86
C VAL A 34 -27.95 -38.78 22.10
N PHE A 35 -28.10 -38.33 23.36
CA PHE A 35 -28.16 -36.90 23.69
C PHE A 35 -26.82 -36.15 23.53
N PHE A 36 -25.68 -36.83 23.73
CA PHE A 36 -24.36 -36.22 23.50
C PHE A 36 -23.95 -36.23 22.02
N ILE A 37 -24.43 -37.19 21.21
CA ILE A 37 -24.19 -37.19 19.76
C ILE A 37 -25.06 -36.12 19.06
N GLN A 38 -26.28 -35.85 19.54
CA GLN A 38 -27.10 -34.76 18.98
C GLN A 38 -26.62 -33.36 19.37
N ASN A 39 -26.03 -33.18 20.55
CA ASN A 39 -25.47 -31.88 20.94
C ASN A 39 -24.03 -31.63 20.44
N GLY A 40 -23.26 -32.69 20.15
CA GLY A 40 -21.93 -32.58 19.53
C GLY A 40 -21.94 -32.29 18.03
N LEU A 41 -23.07 -32.55 17.35
CA LEU A 41 -23.28 -32.23 15.93
C LEU A 41 -24.00 -30.88 15.70
N ALA A 42 -24.48 -30.24 16.77
CA ALA A 42 -25.14 -28.94 16.71
C ALA A 42 -24.17 -27.75 16.91
N GLN A 43 -22.87 -28.02 17.12
CA GLN A 43 -21.86 -26.99 17.39
C GLN A 43 -20.82 -26.85 16.26
N THR A 44 -21.19 -27.20 15.02
CA THR A 44 -20.33 -27.06 13.83
C THR A 44 -20.94 -26.23 12.69
N ASN A 45 -22.04 -25.50 12.92
CA ASN A 45 -22.81 -24.83 11.85
C ASN A 45 -22.70 -23.29 11.80
N GLU A 46 -21.64 -22.67 12.30
CA GLU A 46 -21.36 -21.23 12.05
C GLU A 46 -19.99 -20.97 11.39
N ALA A 47 -19.42 -21.94 10.66
CA ALA A 47 -18.10 -21.73 10.04
C ALA A 47 -18.10 -20.64 8.96
N PHE A 48 -19.22 -20.45 8.25
CA PHE A 48 -19.40 -19.44 7.20
C PHE A 48 -20.84 -18.91 7.23
N LYS A 49 -21.01 -17.61 7.02
CA LYS A 49 -22.32 -16.94 6.90
C LYS A 49 -22.52 -16.57 5.42
N ASN A 50 -23.68 -16.88 4.83
CA ASN A 50 -23.92 -16.50 3.44
C ASN A 50 -24.52 -15.10 3.38
N ALA A 51 -24.02 -14.23 2.50
CA ALA A 51 -24.56 -12.87 2.34
C ALA A 51 -26.03 -12.90 1.91
N THR A 52 -26.47 -13.96 1.20
CA THR A 52 -27.86 -14.15 0.80
C THR A 52 -28.82 -14.26 1.98
N ASP A 53 -28.35 -14.76 3.13
CA ASP A 53 -29.15 -14.91 4.34
C ASP A 53 -29.52 -13.55 4.96
N PHE A 54 -28.82 -12.49 4.53
CA PHE A 54 -29.08 -11.09 4.90
C PHE A 54 -29.82 -10.31 3.80
N GLY A 55 -30.23 -10.98 2.72
CA GLY A 55 -30.92 -10.37 1.58
C GLY A 55 -29.99 -9.82 0.49
N PHE A 56 -28.71 -10.15 0.50
CA PHE A 56 -27.79 -9.73 -0.57
C PHE A 56 -28.02 -10.57 -1.83
N SER A 57 -28.43 -9.95 -2.94
CA SER A 57 -28.92 -10.64 -4.14
C SER A 57 -28.69 -9.82 -5.41
N GLU A 58 -28.42 -10.50 -6.53
CA GLU A 58 -28.25 -9.85 -7.85
C GLU A 58 -29.52 -9.13 -8.36
N ASN A 59 -30.69 -9.55 -7.87
CA ASN A 59 -31.99 -8.98 -8.24
C ASN A 59 -32.40 -7.79 -7.36
N GLU A 60 -31.63 -7.49 -6.32
CA GLU A 60 -31.90 -6.38 -5.42
C GLU A 60 -31.37 -5.04 -5.96
N SER A 61 -31.96 -3.95 -5.46
CA SER A 61 -31.42 -2.61 -5.68
C SER A 61 -30.02 -2.47 -5.05
N GLY A 62 -29.21 -1.56 -5.56
CA GLY A 62 -27.92 -1.24 -4.96
C GLY A 62 -28.05 -0.75 -3.51
N VAL A 63 -29.14 -0.03 -3.20
CA VAL A 63 -29.42 0.44 -1.83
C VAL A 63 -29.69 -0.72 -0.88
N ASN A 64 -30.55 -1.66 -1.29
CA ASN A 64 -30.89 -2.82 -0.47
C ASN A 64 -29.68 -3.75 -0.30
N ASN A 65 -28.92 -3.97 -1.37
CA ASN A 65 -27.69 -4.76 -1.31
C ASN A 65 -26.62 -4.13 -0.41
N THR A 66 -26.45 -2.80 -0.43
CA THR A 66 -25.54 -2.14 0.51
C THR A 66 -25.98 -2.39 1.96
N LYS A 67 -27.27 -2.27 2.27
CA LYS A 67 -27.80 -2.56 3.62
C LYS A 67 -27.64 -4.04 4.01
N ALA A 68 -27.93 -4.96 3.09
CA ALA A 68 -27.82 -6.39 3.31
C ALA A 68 -26.37 -6.82 3.57
N LEU A 69 -25.43 -6.35 2.73
CA LEU A 69 -24.02 -6.65 2.91
C LEU A 69 -23.46 -5.99 4.18
N GLN A 70 -23.91 -4.77 4.52
CA GLN A 70 -23.59 -4.14 5.80
C GLN A 70 -24.04 -5.01 6.98
N ALA A 71 -25.29 -5.48 6.97
CA ALA A 71 -25.81 -6.34 8.02
C ALA A 71 -25.03 -7.66 8.15
N ALA A 72 -24.55 -8.22 7.03
CA ALA A 72 -23.71 -9.40 7.03
C ALA A 72 -22.33 -9.14 7.68
N VAL A 73 -21.62 -8.09 7.25
CA VAL A 73 -20.29 -7.77 7.81
C VAL A 73 -20.35 -7.31 9.26
N ASP A 74 -21.47 -6.77 9.71
CA ASP A 74 -21.69 -6.43 11.12
C ASP A 74 -21.69 -7.66 12.04
N LYS A 75 -21.91 -8.86 11.50
CA LYS A 75 -21.81 -10.11 12.27
C LYS A 75 -20.39 -10.64 12.43
N GLY A 76 -19.41 -10.07 11.72
CA GLY A 76 -18.03 -10.56 11.69
C GLY A 76 -17.89 -12.02 11.23
N GLY A 77 -16.69 -12.60 11.39
CA GLY A 77 -16.38 -13.93 10.89
C GLY A 77 -16.29 -13.96 9.36
N THR A 78 -16.52 -15.12 8.77
CA THR A 78 -16.41 -15.27 7.30
C THR A 78 -17.78 -15.15 6.63
N ILE A 79 -17.91 -14.16 5.75
CA ILE A 79 -19.09 -13.91 4.92
C ILE A 79 -18.78 -14.38 3.49
N LEU A 80 -19.63 -15.27 2.97
CA LEU A 80 -19.52 -15.82 1.62
C LEU A 80 -20.54 -15.15 0.69
N VAL A 81 -20.08 -14.68 -0.47
CA VAL A 81 -20.92 -14.36 -1.63
C VAL A 81 -20.60 -15.40 -2.69
N GLY A 82 -21.31 -16.53 -2.65
CA GLY A 82 -20.94 -17.71 -3.43
C GLY A 82 -21.61 -17.83 -4.80
N LYS A 83 -22.79 -17.23 -4.99
CA LYS A 83 -23.57 -17.37 -6.22
C LYS A 83 -23.03 -16.41 -7.30
N PRO A 84 -22.56 -16.90 -8.47
CA PRO A 84 -22.15 -16.04 -9.58
C PRO A 84 -23.26 -15.06 -9.96
N GLY A 85 -22.90 -13.84 -10.32
CA GLY A 85 -23.86 -12.78 -10.61
C GLY A 85 -23.26 -11.38 -10.44
N THR A 86 -24.00 -10.38 -10.90
CA THR A 86 -23.61 -8.97 -10.72
C THR A 86 -24.46 -8.34 -9.62
N TYR A 87 -23.82 -8.00 -8.50
CA TYR A 87 -24.46 -7.44 -7.32
C TYR A 87 -24.21 -5.93 -7.29
N LYS A 88 -25.28 -5.16 -7.29
CA LYS A 88 -25.19 -3.70 -7.23
C LYS A 88 -24.88 -3.23 -5.81
N LEU A 89 -24.07 -2.20 -5.66
CA LEU A 89 -23.92 -1.44 -4.42
C LEU A 89 -24.11 0.05 -4.69
N ALA A 90 -24.95 0.70 -3.89
CA ALA A 90 -25.25 2.13 -3.98
C ALA A 90 -24.71 2.94 -2.80
N GLY A 91 -23.66 2.43 -2.15
CA GLY A 91 -23.03 3.06 -1.00
C GLY A 91 -21.90 2.20 -0.43
N THR A 92 -21.19 2.78 0.52
CA THR A 92 -20.05 2.16 1.21
C THR A 92 -20.51 1.12 2.22
N VAL A 93 -19.82 -0.02 2.26
CA VAL A 93 -19.94 -1.03 3.30
C VAL A 93 -18.76 -0.91 4.27
N TYR A 94 -19.08 -0.80 5.56
CA TYR A 94 -18.12 -0.59 6.63
C TYR A 94 -17.75 -1.92 7.31
N ILE A 95 -16.52 -2.38 7.11
CA ILE A 95 -16.02 -3.66 7.63
C ILE A 95 -15.31 -3.49 8.99
N GLY A 96 -15.58 -4.39 9.94
CA GLY A 96 -14.98 -4.38 11.27
C GLY A 96 -13.91 -5.45 11.47
N ASP A 97 -13.51 -5.67 12.72
CA ASP A 97 -12.51 -6.67 13.09
C ASP A 97 -12.91 -8.09 12.72
N SER A 98 -11.90 -8.95 12.51
CA SER A 98 -12.07 -10.41 12.37
C SER A 98 -13.13 -10.78 11.34
N THR A 99 -13.16 -10.04 10.23
CA THR A 99 -14.17 -10.18 9.18
C THR A 99 -13.49 -10.52 7.86
N SER A 100 -13.95 -11.60 7.24
CA SER A 100 -13.51 -12.02 5.90
C SER A 100 -14.69 -11.95 4.93
N LEU A 101 -14.54 -11.22 3.82
CA LEU A 101 -15.46 -11.26 2.69
C LEU A 101 -14.85 -12.14 1.60
N ILE A 102 -15.53 -13.24 1.25
CA ILE A 102 -15.10 -14.16 0.20
C ILE A 102 -16.12 -14.14 -0.93
N PHE A 103 -15.67 -13.76 -2.12
CA PHE A 103 -16.47 -13.76 -3.34
C PHE A 103 -16.09 -14.98 -4.18
N GLY A 104 -17.10 -15.75 -4.58
CA GLY A 104 -16.96 -16.89 -5.47
C GLY A 104 -16.69 -16.48 -6.92
N ASP A 105 -16.29 -17.44 -7.73
CA ASP A 105 -16.03 -17.20 -9.16
C ASP A 105 -17.27 -16.66 -9.87
N GLY A 106 -17.06 -15.70 -10.77
CA GLY A 106 -18.15 -15.05 -11.52
C GLY A 106 -19.00 -14.06 -10.72
N VAL A 107 -18.65 -13.76 -9.45
CA VAL A 107 -19.26 -12.68 -8.69
C VAL A 107 -18.63 -11.34 -9.07
N VAL A 108 -19.48 -10.37 -9.43
CA VAL A 108 -19.09 -9.00 -9.75
C VAL A 108 -19.82 -8.04 -8.84
N ILE A 109 -19.08 -7.13 -8.19
CA ILE A 109 -19.62 -6.03 -7.42
C ILE A 109 -19.64 -4.79 -8.29
N LYS A 110 -20.83 -4.28 -8.59
CA LYS A 110 -21.05 -3.15 -9.49
C LYS A 110 -21.50 -1.92 -8.71
N LYS A 111 -20.75 -0.82 -8.81
CA LYS A 111 -21.21 0.46 -8.24
C LYS A 111 -22.40 0.99 -9.06
N VAL A 112 -23.42 1.49 -8.38
CA VAL A 112 -24.56 2.18 -9.00
C VAL A 112 -24.88 3.46 -8.22
N ALA A 113 -25.27 4.52 -8.93
CA ALA A 113 -25.57 5.81 -8.31
C ALA A 113 -27.05 5.95 -7.90
N GLU A 114 -27.71 4.84 -7.53
CA GLU A 114 -29.13 4.84 -7.13
C GLU A 114 -29.40 5.70 -5.89
N ASN A 115 -28.38 5.91 -5.04
CA ASN A 115 -28.41 6.81 -3.88
C ASN A 115 -27.31 7.90 -3.98
N GLY A 116 -27.04 8.35 -5.20
CA GLY A 116 -25.95 9.29 -5.49
C GLY A 116 -24.60 8.61 -5.72
N ILE A 117 -23.62 9.39 -6.18
CA ILE A 117 -22.24 8.94 -6.34
C ILE A 117 -21.57 8.81 -4.97
N PHE A 118 -20.71 7.80 -4.81
CA PHE A 118 -20.01 7.53 -3.56
C PHE A 118 -18.57 7.08 -3.81
N CYS A 119 -17.73 7.21 -2.79
CA CYS A 119 -16.29 7.03 -2.90
C CYS A 119 -15.91 5.55 -2.73
N GLN A 120 -15.80 5.04 -1.50
CA GLN A 120 -15.39 3.66 -1.22
C GLN A 120 -16.52 2.66 -1.44
N VAL A 121 -16.23 1.50 -2.02
CA VAL A 121 -17.10 0.32 -1.91
C VAL A 121 -16.94 -0.33 -0.54
N ILE A 122 -15.71 -0.51 -0.07
CA ILE A 122 -15.38 -1.02 1.26
C ILE A 122 -14.51 0.00 2.00
N LEU A 123 -14.86 0.28 3.26
CA LEU A 123 -14.07 1.07 4.20
C LEU A 123 -14.03 0.36 5.56
N ASN A 124 -12.91 0.31 6.27
CA ASN A 124 -12.94 -0.24 7.63
C ASN A 124 -13.55 0.76 8.64
N LYS A 125 -14.33 0.28 9.61
CA LYS A 125 -15.05 1.12 10.60
C LYS A 125 -14.14 2.08 11.35
N GLY A 126 -12.95 1.60 11.70
CA GLY A 126 -11.91 2.32 12.44
C GLY A 126 -11.33 3.51 11.69
N ALA A 127 -11.42 3.54 10.35
CA ALA A 127 -11.00 4.68 9.53
C ALA A 127 -11.72 5.98 9.91
N LEU A 128 -13.00 5.88 10.32
CA LEU A 128 -13.83 7.02 10.72
C LEU A 128 -13.42 7.63 12.06
N THR A 129 -12.74 6.84 12.91
CA THR A 129 -12.42 7.21 14.29
C THR A 129 -10.93 7.18 14.59
N LYS A 130 -10.09 6.90 13.58
CA LYS A 130 -8.66 6.64 13.73
C LYS A 130 -8.37 5.56 14.78
N THR A 131 -9.16 4.49 14.78
CA THR A 131 -8.96 3.32 15.63
C THR A 131 -8.58 2.11 14.78
N TYR A 132 -7.68 1.27 15.30
CA TYR A 132 -7.23 0.12 14.54
C TYR A 132 -8.32 -0.94 14.40
N ASN A 133 -8.63 -1.31 13.15
CA ASN A 133 -9.24 -2.61 12.89
C ASN A 133 -8.18 -3.69 12.63
N LYS A 134 -8.53 -4.96 12.90
CA LYS A 134 -7.61 -6.09 12.79
C LYS A 134 -8.21 -7.30 12.08
N HIS A 135 -7.37 -8.10 11.44
CA HIS A 135 -7.73 -9.42 10.89
C HIS A 135 -8.86 -9.32 9.85
N ILE A 136 -8.66 -8.48 8.83
CA ILE A 136 -9.62 -8.27 7.75
C ILE A 136 -9.13 -8.97 6.49
N SER A 137 -10.01 -9.67 5.78
CA SER A 137 -9.71 -10.29 4.49
C SER A 137 -10.75 -9.96 3.43
N ILE A 138 -10.32 -9.59 2.22
CA ILE A 138 -11.14 -9.45 1.01
C ILE A 138 -10.59 -10.42 -0.04
N ILE A 139 -11.36 -11.42 -0.44
CA ILE A 139 -10.87 -12.51 -1.30
C ILE A 139 -11.80 -12.70 -2.49
N GLY A 140 -11.25 -12.67 -3.72
CA GLY A 140 -11.98 -12.98 -4.96
C GLY A 140 -12.87 -11.87 -5.51
N MET A 141 -12.81 -10.65 -4.96
CA MET A 141 -13.69 -9.57 -5.38
C MET A 141 -13.35 -9.08 -6.79
N ASN A 142 -14.35 -9.12 -7.68
CA ASN A 142 -14.31 -8.41 -8.96
C ASN A 142 -15.13 -7.13 -8.87
N LEU A 143 -14.47 -5.98 -8.93
CA LEU A 143 -15.08 -4.66 -8.86
C LEU A 143 -15.29 -4.09 -10.27
N MET A 144 -16.53 -3.69 -10.54
CA MET A 144 -16.91 -2.83 -11.67
C MET A 144 -17.24 -1.43 -11.14
N VAL A 145 -16.35 -0.46 -11.40
CA VAL A 145 -16.51 0.95 -10.98
C VAL A 145 -17.71 1.58 -11.69
N ASN A 146 -17.99 1.16 -12.93
CA ASN A 146 -19.20 1.55 -13.68
C ASN A 146 -19.38 3.07 -13.81
N GLY A 147 -18.26 3.81 -13.89
CA GLY A 147 -18.26 5.27 -13.97
C GLY A 147 -18.78 6.00 -12.72
N VAL A 148 -19.06 5.28 -11.62
CA VAL A 148 -19.50 5.86 -10.35
C VAL A 148 -18.28 6.16 -9.50
N GLU A 149 -17.78 7.39 -9.61
CA GLU A 149 -16.66 7.87 -8.81
C GLU A 149 -17.03 9.14 -8.04
N ASN A 150 -16.53 9.24 -6.81
CA ASN A 150 -16.55 10.48 -6.03
C ASN A 150 -15.15 10.76 -5.49
N TRP A 151 -14.71 12.01 -5.61
CA TRP A 151 -13.35 12.43 -5.27
C TRP A 151 -13.03 12.28 -3.79
N MET A 152 -14.01 12.45 -2.91
CA MET A 152 -13.84 12.37 -1.46
C MET A 152 -15.20 12.21 -0.78
N HIS A 153 -15.25 11.50 0.35
CA HIS A 153 -16.45 11.37 1.17
C HIS A 153 -16.10 11.39 2.67
N ASP A 154 -16.06 10.24 3.34
CA ASP A 154 -16.07 10.16 4.81
C ASP A 154 -14.74 10.51 5.49
N VAL A 155 -13.61 10.17 4.87
CA VAL A 155 -12.28 10.42 5.42
C VAL A 155 -11.48 11.28 4.43
N PHE A 156 -11.15 12.50 4.84
CA PHE A 156 -10.40 13.42 3.99
C PHE A 156 -8.99 12.84 3.71
N GLY A 157 -8.57 12.86 2.45
CA GLY A 157 -7.32 12.24 1.97
C GLY A 157 -7.43 10.75 1.65
N LEU A 158 -8.53 10.08 2.01
CA LEU A 158 -8.77 8.67 1.69
C LEU A 158 -9.89 8.55 0.63
N ARG A 159 -9.52 8.20 -0.59
CA ARG A 159 -10.40 8.12 -1.77
C ARG A 159 -10.28 6.83 -2.60
N GLY A 160 -9.67 5.78 -2.09
CA GLY A 160 -9.61 4.47 -2.79
C GLY A 160 -11.00 3.86 -3.04
N GLN A 161 -11.15 3.00 -4.06
CA GLN A 161 -12.36 2.18 -4.23
C GLN A 161 -12.49 1.19 -3.07
N LEU A 162 -11.37 0.56 -2.68
CA LEU A 162 -11.22 -0.09 -1.38
C LEU A 162 -10.29 0.80 -0.55
N GLY A 163 -10.83 1.36 0.54
CA GLY A 163 -10.10 2.22 1.46
C GLY A 163 -9.86 1.52 2.79
N PHE A 164 -8.63 1.53 3.28
CA PHE A 164 -8.31 1.07 4.62
C PHE A 164 -7.42 2.08 5.35
N PHE A 165 -7.81 2.43 6.57
CA PHE A 165 -7.09 3.40 7.39
C PHE A 165 -7.11 2.97 8.85
N TYR A 166 -5.95 2.98 9.50
CA TYR A 166 -5.76 2.35 10.82
C TYR A 166 -6.15 0.87 10.78
N VAL A 167 -5.33 0.04 10.14
CA VAL A 167 -5.60 -1.40 9.97
C VAL A 167 -4.38 -2.26 10.31
N LYS A 168 -4.59 -3.42 10.93
CA LYS A 168 -3.55 -4.42 11.14
C LYS A 168 -3.97 -5.79 10.61
N ASP A 169 -3.04 -6.53 10.02
CA ASP A 169 -3.32 -7.85 9.45
C ASP A 169 -4.47 -7.77 8.41
N LEU A 170 -4.21 -6.99 7.35
CA LEU A 170 -5.12 -6.84 6.21
C LEU A 170 -4.65 -7.74 5.07
N LYS A 171 -5.60 -8.48 4.50
CA LYS A 171 -5.39 -9.35 3.36
C LYS A 171 -6.33 -9.01 2.21
N ILE A 172 -5.79 -8.83 1.02
CA ILE A 172 -6.55 -8.66 -0.22
C ILE A 172 -6.00 -9.67 -1.23
N GLU A 173 -6.82 -10.63 -1.65
CA GLU A 173 -6.41 -11.69 -2.57
C GLU A 173 -7.37 -11.86 -3.74
N ARG A 174 -6.83 -12.21 -4.91
CA ARG A 174 -7.62 -12.48 -6.13
C ARG A 174 -8.56 -11.33 -6.52
N PHE A 175 -8.11 -10.10 -6.31
CA PHE A 175 -8.91 -8.90 -6.59
C PHE A 175 -8.80 -8.50 -8.07
N ARG A 176 -9.92 -8.08 -8.67
CA ARG A 176 -9.97 -7.63 -10.07
C ARG A 176 -10.69 -6.28 -10.15
N CYS A 177 -10.14 -5.34 -10.90
CA CYS A 177 -10.83 -4.12 -11.30
C CYS A 177 -10.36 -3.72 -12.70
N LEU A 178 -11.25 -3.80 -13.69
CA LEU A 178 -10.87 -3.66 -15.10
C LEU A 178 -11.32 -2.35 -15.74
N ASP A 179 -12.07 -1.53 -15.00
CA ASP A 179 -12.67 -0.28 -15.45
C ASP A 179 -12.38 0.88 -14.48
N LEU A 180 -11.20 0.87 -13.83
CA LEU A 180 -10.82 1.93 -12.90
C LEU A 180 -10.91 3.30 -13.57
N GLY A 181 -11.66 4.20 -12.96
CA GLY A 181 -11.86 5.55 -13.46
C GLY A 181 -10.65 6.45 -13.19
N LYS A 182 -10.88 7.77 -13.18
CA LYS A 182 -9.81 8.79 -13.12
C LYS A 182 -9.71 9.50 -11.77
N ALA A 183 -10.74 9.40 -10.93
CA ALA A 183 -10.84 10.22 -9.73
C ALA A 183 -10.28 9.51 -8.49
N GLN A 184 -10.42 8.19 -8.43
CA GLN A 184 -10.15 7.39 -7.23
C GLN A 184 -9.08 6.34 -7.48
N PHE A 185 -8.22 6.11 -6.49
CA PHE A 185 -7.28 5.00 -6.50
C PHE A 185 -8.03 3.67 -6.44
N CYS A 186 -7.49 2.57 -6.96
CA CYS A 186 -8.18 1.28 -6.83
C CYS A 186 -8.16 0.78 -5.39
N LEU A 187 -6.94 0.57 -4.86
CA LEU A 187 -6.71 0.23 -3.46
C LEU A 187 -5.97 1.39 -2.78
N GLN A 188 -6.47 1.88 -1.66
CA GLN A 188 -5.75 2.86 -0.84
C GLN A 188 -5.69 2.41 0.61
N ILE A 189 -4.48 2.25 1.13
CA ILE A 189 -4.24 1.79 2.49
C ILE A 189 -3.26 2.72 3.19
N CYS A 190 -3.63 3.27 4.35
CA CYS A 190 -2.78 4.16 5.14
C CYS A 190 -2.83 3.79 6.63
N THR A 191 -1.77 4.10 7.37
CA THR A 191 -1.57 3.77 8.78
C THR A 191 -1.82 2.27 9.03
N PHE A 192 -1.03 1.43 8.36
CA PHE A 192 -1.20 -0.02 8.38
C PHE A 192 -0.04 -0.78 9.01
N GLU A 193 -0.30 -2.01 9.43
CA GLU A 193 0.71 -2.94 9.94
C GLU A 193 0.38 -4.37 9.50
N ASN A 194 1.31 -5.09 8.86
CA ASN A 194 1.06 -6.43 8.30
C ASN A 194 0.00 -6.40 7.18
N LEU A 195 0.43 -6.06 5.97
CA LEU A 195 -0.42 -6.01 4.77
C LEU A 195 -0.01 -7.09 3.78
N LEU A 196 -0.98 -7.86 3.29
CA LEU A 196 -0.82 -8.78 2.16
C LEU A 196 -1.77 -8.39 1.03
N ILE A 197 -1.21 -8.07 -0.13
CA ILE A 197 -1.95 -7.96 -1.39
C ILE A 197 -1.38 -9.00 -2.34
N ASN A 198 -2.22 -9.91 -2.85
CA ASN A 198 -1.73 -11.03 -3.63
C ASN A 198 -2.69 -11.39 -4.77
N ASP A 199 -2.15 -11.70 -5.95
CA ASP A 199 -2.94 -12.05 -7.14
C ASP A 199 -3.97 -10.96 -7.48
N VAL A 200 -3.54 -9.82 -7.98
CA VAL A 200 -4.45 -8.72 -8.38
C VAL A 200 -4.26 -8.31 -9.84
N ILE A 201 -5.37 -7.96 -10.49
CA ILE A 201 -5.36 -7.39 -11.84
C ILE A 201 -6.11 -6.07 -11.81
N ILE A 202 -5.41 -4.98 -12.14
CA ILE A 202 -5.97 -3.63 -12.12
C ILE A 202 -5.71 -2.95 -13.45
N LYS A 203 -6.79 -2.49 -14.09
CA LYS A 203 -6.75 -1.73 -15.35
C LYS A 203 -7.59 -0.47 -15.24
N GLY A 204 -7.09 0.63 -15.81
CA GLY A 204 -7.85 1.87 -15.95
C GLY A 204 -7.01 3.13 -15.83
N LYS A 205 -7.63 4.23 -15.39
CA LYS A 205 -7.09 5.58 -15.60
C LYS A 205 -6.44 6.21 -14.36
N LYS A 206 -6.40 5.50 -13.23
CA LYS A 206 -5.85 6.00 -11.97
C LYS A 206 -4.94 4.98 -11.29
N ASP A 207 -4.39 5.35 -10.15
CA ASP A 207 -3.39 4.55 -9.46
C ASP A 207 -3.96 3.19 -9.03
N GLY A 208 -3.18 2.13 -9.20
CA GLY A 208 -3.57 0.78 -8.82
C GLY A 208 -3.59 0.61 -7.30
N ILE A 209 -2.41 0.62 -6.69
CA ILE A 209 -2.24 0.47 -5.24
C ILE A 209 -1.58 1.73 -4.70
N HIS A 210 -2.24 2.43 -3.79
CA HIS A 210 -1.73 3.65 -3.15
C HIS A 210 -1.56 3.40 -1.65
N LEU A 211 -0.31 3.39 -1.19
CA LEU A 211 0.04 3.19 0.20
C LEU A 211 0.48 4.51 0.84
N GLY A 212 -0.14 4.86 1.96
CA GLY A 212 0.38 5.85 2.91
C GLY A 212 1.21 5.18 4.00
N ALA A 213 1.38 5.87 5.14
CA ALA A 213 2.18 5.40 6.28
C ALA A 213 1.89 3.93 6.66
N GLY A 214 2.91 3.15 6.99
CA GLY A 214 2.71 1.77 7.44
C GLY A 214 3.94 0.89 7.34
N LYS A 215 3.83 -0.34 7.85
CA LYS A 215 4.98 -1.25 7.89
C LYS A 215 4.64 -2.71 7.72
N ARG A 216 5.65 -3.47 7.26
CA ARG A 216 5.60 -4.93 7.04
C ARG A 216 4.52 -5.31 6.05
N PHE A 217 4.84 -5.18 4.77
CA PHE A 217 3.90 -5.46 3.70
C PHE A 217 4.48 -6.35 2.61
N LYS A 218 3.58 -7.08 1.95
CA LYS A 218 3.86 -7.84 0.74
C LYS A 218 2.81 -7.54 -0.31
N ILE A 219 3.26 -7.15 -1.50
CA ILE A 219 2.44 -7.04 -2.72
C ILE A 219 3.01 -8.06 -3.71
N SER A 220 2.21 -9.04 -4.15
CA SER A 220 2.73 -10.10 -5.02
C SER A 220 1.77 -10.54 -6.11
N ASN A 221 2.32 -11.04 -7.21
CA ASN A 221 1.56 -11.65 -8.32
C ASN A 221 0.56 -10.67 -8.94
N CYS A 222 1.01 -9.46 -9.27
CA CYS A 222 0.12 -8.38 -9.72
C CYS A 222 0.29 -8.09 -11.22
N ILE A 223 -0.80 -7.73 -11.89
CA ILE A 223 -0.80 -7.25 -13.28
C ILE A 223 -1.44 -5.88 -13.32
N PHE A 224 -0.71 -4.91 -13.87
CA PHE A 224 -1.17 -3.52 -13.97
C PHE A 224 -1.24 -3.06 -15.43
N GLU A 225 -2.34 -2.39 -15.77
CA GLU A 225 -2.52 -1.63 -17.01
C GLU A 225 -3.18 -0.29 -16.65
N THR A 226 -2.45 0.54 -15.89
CA THR A 226 -2.92 1.81 -15.34
C THR A 226 -2.33 3.01 -16.08
N ALA A 227 -3.11 4.08 -16.25
CA ALA A 227 -2.62 5.33 -16.85
C ALA A 227 -1.75 6.15 -15.89
N ASP A 228 -2.14 6.16 -14.61
CA ASP A 228 -1.37 6.71 -13.50
C ASP A 228 -0.54 5.58 -12.84
N ASP A 229 -0.02 5.78 -11.63
CA ASP A 229 0.92 4.84 -10.99
C ASP A 229 0.35 3.41 -10.83
N ALA A 230 1.12 2.36 -11.15
CA ALA A 230 0.69 1.01 -10.76
C ALA A 230 0.69 0.88 -9.24
N ILE A 231 1.79 1.30 -8.61
CA ILE A 231 1.97 1.34 -7.17
C ILE A 231 2.53 2.71 -6.78
N ALA A 232 1.88 3.37 -5.82
CA ALA A 232 2.37 4.57 -5.16
C ALA A 232 2.70 4.24 -3.70
N LEU A 233 3.95 4.45 -3.31
CA LEU A 233 4.42 4.44 -1.93
C LEU A 233 4.58 5.90 -1.50
N ALA A 234 3.51 6.47 -0.95
CA ALA A 234 3.42 7.90 -0.68
C ALA A 234 3.43 8.16 0.84
N ALA A 235 4.63 8.15 1.44
CA ALA A 235 4.81 8.43 2.87
C ALA A 235 4.27 9.83 3.26
N GLY A 236 4.37 10.77 2.32
CA GLY A 236 3.47 11.91 2.22
C GLY A 236 2.98 12.11 0.78
N ASP A 237 1.84 12.77 0.64
CA ASP A 237 1.23 13.09 -0.65
C ASP A 237 0.39 14.37 -0.54
N TRP A 238 -0.25 14.73 -1.63
CA TRP A 238 -1.26 15.77 -1.69
C TRP A 238 -2.33 15.57 -0.62
N VAL A 239 -2.91 16.67 -0.17
CA VAL A 239 -3.88 16.67 0.92
C VAL A 239 -5.16 15.89 0.59
N THR A 240 -5.44 15.68 -0.69
CA THR A 240 -6.56 14.88 -1.20
C THR A 240 -6.20 13.42 -1.47
N GLY A 241 -4.92 13.05 -1.39
CA GLY A 241 -4.40 11.72 -1.69
C GLY A 241 -3.80 10.98 -0.49
N ASN A 242 -3.65 11.65 0.65
CA ASN A 242 -3.06 11.01 1.84
C ASN A 242 -3.72 11.50 3.14
N PRO A 243 -4.38 10.61 3.90
CA PRO A 243 -5.09 10.96 5.13
C PRO A 243 -4.16 11.08 6.36
N GLU A 244 -2.92 10.57 6.30
CA GLU A 244 -1.97 10.63 7.42
C GLU A 244 -0.53 10.43 6.96
N PHE A 245 0.37 11.29 7.43
CA PHE A 245 1.79 11.15 7.14
C PHE A 245 2.44 10.11 8.03
N GLY A 246 3.54 9.55 7.54
CA GLY A 246 4.41 8.66 8.30
C GLY A 246 5.23 7.78 7.36
N ASP A 247 6.22 7.11 7.92
CA ASP A 247 7.11 6.28 7.12
C ASP A 247 6.39 5.05 6.54
N ILE A 248 6.89 4.58 5.39
CA ILE A 248 6.51 3.31 4.76
C ILE A 248 7.72 2.38 4.84
N GLU A 249 7.59 1.27 5.57
CA GLU A 249 8.77 0.51 6.00
C GLU A 249 8.66 -1.01 5.86
N GLY A 250 9.75 -1.65 5.41
CA GLY A 250 9.90 -3.11 5.49
C GLY A 250 8.95 -3.86 4.56
N GLY A 251 9.05 -3.57 3.27
CA GLY A 251 8.14 -4.09 2.24
C GLY A 251 8.80 -4.98 1.22
N VAL A 252 8.03 -5.92 0.66
CA VAL A 252 8.41 -6.68 -0.54
C VAL A 252 7.32 -6.50 -1.59
N ILE A 253 7.70 -6.07 -2.78
CA ILE A 253 6.84 -6.00 -3.96
C ILE A 253 7.43 -6.97 -4.97
N GLU A 254 6.73 -8.06 -5.30
CA GLU A 254 7.32 -9.12 -6.11
C GLU A 254 6.41 -9.75 -7.17
N ASN A 255 7.01 -10.31 -8.21
CA ASN A 255 6.33 -10.98 -9.31
C ASN A 255 5.20 -10.12 -9.90
N CYS A 256 5.54 -8.93 -10.38
CA CYS A 256 4.59 -7.95 -10.89
C CYS A 256 4.87 -7.59 -12.36
N TYR A 257 3.80 -7.42 -13.12
CA TYR A 257 3.83 -7.02 -14.53
C TYR A 257 3.27 -5.61 -14.71
N ASP A 258 4.06 -4.74 -15.32
CA ASP A 258 3.66 -3.41 -15.76
C ASP A 258 3.40 -3.40 -17.28
N LEU A 259 2.14 -3.57 -17.66
CA LEU A 259 1.72 -3.66 -19.06
C LEU A 259 1.59 -2.29 -19.72
N LYS A 260 1.55 -2.29 -21.05
CA LYS A 260 1.34 -1.08 -21.83
C LYS A 260 -0.07 -0.53 -21.63
N ALA A 261 -0.17 0.67 -21.05
CA ALA A 261 -1.41 1.45 -20.98
C ALA A 261 -1.55 2.42 -22.18
N SER A 262 -2.77 2.82 -22.49
CA SER A 262 -3.08 3.75 -23.59
C SER A 262 -2.70 5.20 -23.30
N ILE A 263 -2.53 5.56 -22.03
CA ILE A 263 -2.14 6.89 -21.53
C ILE A 263 -1.02 6.66 -20.49
N LEU A 264 0.00 7.54 -20.45
CA LEU A 264 1.21 7.31 -19.65
C LEU A 264 1.62 8.56 -18.88
N GLU A 265 1.01 8.74 -17.72
CA GLU A 265 1.31 9.85 -16.80
C GLU A 265 2.09 9.36 -15.56
N GLY A 266 1.84 8.13 -15.09
CA GLY A 266 2.43 7.58 -13.87
C GLY A 266 3.74 6.81 -14.03
N ALA A 267 4.07 6.01 -13.01
CA ALA A 267 5.22 5.10 -12.90
C ALA A 267 4.77 3.66 -12.55
N PHE A 268 5.64 2.66 -12.72
CA PHE A 268 5.37 1.36 -12.09
C PHE A 268 5.32 1.52 -10.57
N ALA A 269 6.35 2.15 -10.01
CA ALA A 269 6.44 2.50 -8.61
C ALA A 269 6.80 3.99 -8.45
N LYS A 270 5.88 4.78 -7.92
CA LYS A 270 6.15 6.15 -7.46
C LYS A 270 6.40 6.13 -5.96
N ILE A 271 7.52 6.68 -5.52
CA ILE A 271 8.03 6.59 -4.15
C ILE A 271 8.25 8.02 -3.65
N VAL A 272 7.32 8.50 -2.83
CA VAL A 272 7.21 9.92 -2.46
C VAL A 272 7.63 10.14 -1.01
N ALA A 273 8.61 11.01 -0.84
CA ALA A 273 9.04 11.54 0.44
C ALA A 273 8.42 12.92 0.69
N SER A 274 8.27 13.28 1.96
CA SER A 274 7.78 14.60 2.36
C SER A 274 8.49 15.13 3.60
N ALA A 275 8.59 16.46 3.72
CA ALA A 275 9.04 17.11 4.94
C ALA A 275 8.43 18.50 5.11
N TRP A 276 8.33 18.94 6.36
CA TRP A 276 7.73 20.23 6.74
C TRP A 276 8.46 20.86 7.92
N VAL A 277 8.06 22.10 8.25
CA VAL A 277 8.70 22.93 9.28
C VAL A 277 7.75 23.21 10.44
N ASP A 278 8.28 23.75 11.54
CA ASP A 278 7.44 24.39 12.54
C ASP A 278 6.81 25.66 11.98
N TRP A 279 5.56 25.91 12.36
CA TRP A 279 4.89 27.16 12.07
C TRP A 279 5.63 28.33 12.74
N LYS A 280 5.78 29.42 12.00
CA LYS A 280 6.29 30.70 12.52
C LYS A 280 5.44 31.86 11.97
N PRO A 281 5.33 32.99 12.71
CA PRO A 281 4.60 34.16 12.22
C PRO A 281 5.14 34.63 10.87
N GLY A 282 4.24 34.86 9.93
CA GLY A 282 4.56 35.32 8.58
C GLY A 282 5.01 34.22 7.62
N ILE A 283 4.87 32.94 7.97
CA ILE A 283 5.16 31.83 7.04
C ILE A 283 4.26 31.91 5.80
N GLU A 284 4.88 31.70 4.64
CA GLU A 284 4.18 31.60 3.36
C GLU A 284 3.91 30.15 3.03
N VAL A 285 2.67 29.84 2.70
CA VAL A 285 2.18 28.48 2.43
C VAL A 285 1.24 28.46 1.23
N ARG A 286 1.20 27.34 0.49
CA ARG A 286 0.31 27.09 -0.65
C ARG A 286 -0.45 25.76 -0.46
N HIS A 287 -1.22 25.35 -1.46
CA HIS A 287 -2.01 24.11 -1.39
C HIS A 287 -1.14 22.90 -0.98
N SER A 288 -1.66 22.06 -0.09
CA SER A 288 -1.02 20.84 0.43
C SER A 288 0.19 21.04 1.37
N ASP A 289 0.70 22.25 1.55
CA ASP A 289 1.78 22.52 2.50
C ASP A 289 1.40 22.10 3.92
N ALA A 290 2.39 21.67 4.68
CA ALA A 290 2.24 21.23 6.05
C ALA A 290 3.13 22.04 7.01
N VAL A 291 2.67 22.21 8.25
CA VAL A 291 3.44 22.83 9.33
C VAL A 291 3.15 22.14 10.66
N VAL A 292 4.13 22.07 11.56
CA VAL A 292 3.92 21.66 12.95
C VAL A 292 3.54 22.87 13.80
N SER A 293 2.49 22.75 14.60
CA SER A 293 2.05 23.76 15.55
C SER A 293 1.33 23.11 16.72
N ASP A 294 1.64 23.52 17.96
CA ASP A 294 0.93 23.08 19.17
C ASP A 294 0.78 21.55 19.30
N GLY A 295 1.84 20.81 18.96
CA GLY A 295 1.83 19.34 19.03
C GLY A 295 1.06 18.64 17.90
N ARG A 296 0.77 19.34 16.80
CA ARG A 296 -0.03 18.82 15.68
C ARG A 296 0.56 19.25 14.35
N ILE A 297 0.24 18.51 13.31
CA ILE A 297 0.52 18.88 11.92
C ILE A 297 -0.75 19.44 11.29
N TYR A 298 -0.62 20.63 10.73
CA TYR A 298 -1.69 21.31 9.99
C TYR A 298 -1.36 21.34 8.51
N ARG A 299 -2.38 21.15 7.67
CA ARG A 299 -2.25 21.21 6.21
C ARG A 299 -3.11 22.29 5.61
N VAL A 300 -2.62 22.88 4.52
CA VAL A 300 -3.35 23.92 3.78
C VAL A 300 -4.26 23.29 2.73
N ILE A 301 -5.53 23.69 2.77
CA ILE A 301 -6.52 23.39 1.74
C ILE A 301 -6.78 24.67 0.95
N ALA A 302 -6.11 24.84 -0.17
CA ALA A 302 -6.30 25.96 -1.09
C ALA A 302 -6.72 25.48 -2.49
N GLU A 303 -7.05 26.42 -3.37
CA GLU A 303 -7.21 26.12 -4.79
C GLU A 303 -5.86 25.74 -5.42
N VAL A 304 -5.90 25.02 -6.53
CA VAL A 304 -4.71 24.53 -7.24
C VAL A 304 -4.23 25.61 -8.23
N ASP A 305 -3.97 26.82 -7.72
CA ASP A 305 -3.72 28.05 -8.50
C ASP A 305 -2.29 28.60 -8.39
N GLY A 306 -1.43 27.97 -7.57
CA GLY A 306 -0.05 28.40 -7.36
C GLY A 306 0.10 29.57 -6.39
N LYS A 307 -0.98 30.04 -5.77
CA LYS A 307 -0.96 31.20 -4.89
C LYS A 307 -0.38 30.86 -3.53
N TYR A 308 0.53 31.71 -3.07
CA TYR A 308 1.03 31.70 -1.69
C TYR A 308 0.12 32.54 -0.79
N HIS A 309 -0.06 32.05 0.43
CA HIS A 309 -0.81 32.69 1.50
C HIS A 309 0.11 32.92 2.69
N LYS A 310 0.01 34.09 3.32
CA LYS A 310 0.79 34.44 4.49
C LYS A 310 0.00 34.16 5.76
N SER A 311 0.51 33.28 6.63
CA SER A 311 -0.07 33.00 7.93
C SER A 311 0.64 33.82 9.02
N ILE A 312 -0.11 34.68 9.70
CA ILE A 312 0.37 35.51 10.83
C ILE A 312 -0.17 35.03 12.18
N THR A 313 -1.27 34.28 12.16
CA THR A 313 -1.94 33.71 13.33
C THR A 313 -1.71 32.21 13.38
N LYS A 314 -1.20 31.73 14.52
CA LYS A 314 -0.86 30.32 14.75
C LYS A 314 -2.11 29.43 14.74
N PRO A 315 -2.16 28.33 13.94
CA PRO A 315 -3.21 27.33 14.08
C PRO A 315 -3.01 26.49 15.35
N THR A 316 -4.05 26.38 16.18
CA THR A 316 -4.01 25.64 17.48
C THR A 316 -5.27 24.80 17.74
N PHE A 317 -6.19 24.74 16.77
CA PHE A 317 -7.43 24.00 16.93
C PHE A 317 -7.19 22.48 16.87
N LYS A 318 -7.99 21.72 17.61
CA LYS A 318 -7.69 20.29 17.89
C LYS A 318 -8.20 19.32 16.83
N GLU A 319 -9.13 19.72 15.97
CA GLU A 319 -9.75 18.86 14.97
C GLU A 319 -10.42 19.65 13.83
N GLY A 320 -10.70 18.97 12.71
CA GLY A 320 -11.48 19.52 11.62
C GLY A 320 -10.76 20.61 10.82
N PHE A 321 -11.54 21.55 10.27
CA PHE A 321 -11.05 22.64 9.43
C PHE A 321 -11.31 23.99 10.09
N LYS A 322 -10.39 24.94 9.92
CA LYS A 322 -10.59 26.33 10.33
C LYS A 322 -9.97 27.29 9.34
N VAL A 323 -10.68 28.37 9.04
CA VAL A 323 -10.13 29.48 8.28
C VAL A 323 -9.41 30.42 9.24
N ILE A 324 -8.12 30.66 9.03
CA ILE A 324 -7.26 31.57 9.80
C ILE A 324 -6.43 32.35 8.79
N ASP A 325 -6.43 33.69 8.89
CA ASP A 325 -5.75 34.58 7.92
C ASP A 325 -6.20 34.37 6.46
N GLY A 326 -7.45 33.93 6.25
CA GLY A 326 -7.96 33.56 4.92
C GLY A 326 -7.46 32.21 4.38
N ILE A 327 -6.70 31.45 5.19
CA ILE A 327 -6.19 30.12 4.86
C ILE A 327 -7.09 29.07 5.49
N LYS A 328 -7.63 28.13 4.69
CA LYS A 328 -8.35 26.97 5.22
C LYS A 328 -7.34 25.93 5.68
N TRP A 329 -7.07 25.92 6.98
CA TRP A 329 -6.24 24.94 7.65
C TRP A 329 -7.05 23.69 7.99
N TRP A 330 -6.42 22.53 7.84
CA TRP A 330 -6.90 21.25 8.33
C TRP A 330 -5.99 20.77 9.46
N MET A 331 -6.55 20.40 10.61
CA MET A 331 -5.82 19.62 11.61
C MET A 331 -5.69 18.18 11.08
N HIS A 332 -4.53 17.86 10.53
CA HIS A 332 -4.27 16.62 9.79
C HIS A 332 -4.02 15.45 10.74
N GLN A 333 -3.08 15.63 11.67
CA GLN A 333 -2.69 14.61 12.65
C GLN A 333 -2.09 15.22 13.92
N ALA A 334 -2.25 14.53 15.04
CA ALA A 334 -1.70 14.92 16.33
C ALA A 334 -0.29 14.30 16.52
N ASP A 335 0.70 14.90 15.87
CA ASP A 335 2.11 14.50 15.94
C ASP A 335 3.03 15.71 15.70
N THR A 336 4.33 15.54 15.90
CA THR A 336 5.37 16.57 15.80
C THR A 336 6.58 16.18 14.98
N PHE A 337 6.62 15.00 14.36
CA PHE A 337 7.71 14.69 13.42
C PHE A 337 7.64 15.58 12.17
N HIS A 338 8.75 15.70 11.45
CA HIS A 338 8.90 16.65 10.32
C HIS A 338 9.19 16.00 8.98
N THR A 339 9.34 14.68 8.92
CA THR A 339 9.66 13.94 7.69
C THR A 339 8.84 12.66 7.60
N ALA A 340 8.46 12.29 6.39
CA ALA A 340 7.90 11.00 6.06
C ALA A 340 8.61 10.42 4.83
N VAL A 341 9.13 9.21 4.93
CA VAL A 341 9.96 8.58 3.89
C VAL A 341 9.66 7.10 3.69
N VAL A 342 10.17 6.54 2.61
CA VAL A 342 10.11 5.09 2.33
C VAL A 342 11.44 4.44 2.68
N LYS A 343 11.39 3.34 3.43
CA LYS A 343 12.59 2.65 3.96
C LYS A 343 12.50 1.13 3.77
N ASN A 344 13.63 0.51 3.44
CA ASN A 344 13.79 -0.95 3.44
C ASN A 344 12.72 -1.67 2.60
N VAL A 345 12.61 -1.29 1.32
CA VAL A 345 11.66 -1.88 0.37
C VAL A 345 12.41 -2.59 -0.74
N VAL A 346 12.04 -3.85 -0.97
CA VAL A 346 12.58 -4.68 -2.05
C VAL A 346 11.55 -4.83 -3.15
N PHE A 347 11.94 -4.51 -4.37
CA PHE A 347 11.23 -4.85 -5.60
C PHE A 347 11.91 -6.07 -6.21
N ARG A 348 11.19 -7.18 -6.41
CA ARG A 348 11.76 -8.43 -6.90
C ARG A 348 10.95 -9.01 -8.05
N ASP A 349 11.58 -9.56 -9.08
CA ASP A 349 10.89 -10.24 -10.18
C ASP A 349 9.85 -9.30 -10.84
N ILE A 350 10.31 -8.15 -11.33
CA ILE A 350 9.44 -7.13 -11.93
C ILE A 350 9.63 -7.11 -13.44
N PHE A 351 8.52 -7.16 -14.18
CA PHE A 351 8.49 -7.25 -15.63
C PHE A 351 7.88 -5.97 -16.23
N LEU A 352 8.66 -5.24 -17.02
CA LEU A 352 8.34 -3.87 -17.44
C LEU A 352 8.13 -3.77 -18.96
N GLU A 353 6.87 -3.81 -19.40
CA GLU A 353 6.49 -3.62 -20.81
C GLU A 353 6.08 -2.18 -21.14
N SER A 354 5.59 -1.46 -20.13
CA SER A 354 5.13 -0.07 -20.24
C SER A 354 6.25 0.90 -20.67
N GLN A 355 5.86 1.98 -21.33
CA GLN A 355 6.80 3.02 -21.79
C GLN A 355 7.02 4.16 -20.79
N ARG A 356 6.51 4.07 -19.57
CA ARG A 356 6.71 5.06 -18.51
C ARG A 356 8.09 4.92 -17.86
N VAL A 357 8.52 5.94 -17.10
CA VAL A 357 9.69 5.78 -16.22
C VAL A 357 9.26 4.85 -15.08
N PRO A 358 9.84 3.65 -14.95
CA PRO A 358 9.32 2.62 -14.05
C PRO A 358 9.39 3.02 -12.57
N PHE A 359 10.54 3.50 -12.10
CA PHE A 359 10.73 3.87 -10.69
C PHE A 359 10.95 5.37 -10.57
N GLN A 360 10.16 6.03 -9.72
CA GLN A 360 10.31 7.46 -9.44
C GLN A 360 10.51 7.67 -7.94
N ILE A 361 11.72 8.05 -7.53
CA ILE A 361 12.09 8.31 -6.13
C ILE A 361 12.11 9.83 -5.94
N MET A 362 11.04 10.41 -5.42
CA MET A 362 10.80 11.85 -5.58
C MET A 362 10.31 12.58 -4.34
N CYS A 363 10.65 13.87 -4.33
CA CYS A 363 9.84 14.91 -3.72
C CYS A 363 9.25 15.69 -4.89
N TYR A 364 7.93 15.92 -4.89
CA TYR A 364 7.33 16.78 -5.89
C TYR A 364 7.45 18.22 -5.45
N ASP A 365 7.72 19.08 -6.42
CA ASP A 365 7.67 20.52 -6.30
C ASP A 365 7.11 21.06 -7.62
N ILE A 366 5.82 21.31 -7.58
CA ILE A 366 5.00 21.80 -8.69
C ILE A 366 4.42 23.14 -8.27
N ASP A 367 3.89 23.92 -9.21
CA ASP A 367 3.61 25.34 -8.97
C ASP A 367 2.66 25.60 -7.80
N TYR A 368 1.78 24.65 -7.49
CA TYR A 368 0.76 24.77 -6.45
C TYR A 368 1.00 23.89 -5.21
N ALA A 369 1.97 22.99 -5.20
CA ALA A 369 2.24 22.13 -4.04
C ALA A 369 3.70 21.66 -4.00
N HIS A 370 4.25 21.54 -2.79
CA HIS A 370 5.48 20.77 -2.59
C HIS A 370 5.29 19.67 -1.54
N SER A 371 6.01 18.57 -1.73
CA SER A 371 6.13 17.52 -0.72
C SER A 371 7.23 17.85 0.30
N TYR A 372 8.20 18.68 -0.09
CA TYR A 372 9.30 19.14 0.77
C TYR A 372 9.22 20.65 0.95
N PHE A 373 9.00 21.11 2.18
CA PHE A 373 9.07 22.52 2.53
C PHE A 373 10.54 22.95 2.69
N ARG A 374 10.99 23.98 1.97
CA ARG A 374 12.39 24.44 2.05
C ARG A 374 12.77 24.83 3.49
N GLY A 375 13.87 24.27 3.97
CA GLY A 375 14.36 24.44 5.35
C GLY A 375 13.85 23.42 6.35
N ALA A 376 12.99 22.48 5.93
CA ALA A 376 12.65 21.30 6.71
C ALA A 376 13.86 20.36 6.85
N PRO A 377 13.85 19.42 7.82
CA PRO A 377 14.79 18.32 7.82
C PRO A 377 14.74 17.54 6.50
N VAL A 378 15.90 17.19 5.96
CA VAL A 378 16.03 16.52 4.66
C VAL A 378 15.41 15.11 4.74
N PRO A 379 14.37 14.79 3.94
CA PRO A 379 13.73 13.49 4.00
C PRO A 379 14.50 12.49 3.12
N VAL A 380 15.36 11.68 3.76
CA VAL A 380 16.20 10.70 3.07
C VAL A 380 15.48 9.36 2.97
N GLN A 381 15.21 8.93 1.73
CA GLN A 381 14.70 7.60 1.44
C GLN A 381 15.83 6.57 1.56
N SER A 382 15.56 5.37 2.07
CA SER A 382 16.64 4.44 2.37
C SER A 382 16.39 2.97 2.11
N GLY A 383 17.49 2.26 1.80
CA GLY A 383 17.47 0.80 1.66
C GLY A 383 16.51 0.30 0.57
N ILE A 384 16.49 0.98 -0.59
CA ILE A 384 15.66 0.57 -1.73
C ILE A 384 16.47 -0.43 -2.58
N ALA A 385 15.91 -1.61 -2.79
CA ALA A 385 16.54 -2.68 -3.55
C ALA A 385 15.65 -3.14 -4.72
N LEU A 386 16.28 -3.34 -5.87
CA LEU A 386 15.69 -3.82 -7.11
C LEU A 386 16.41 -5.13 -7.49
N GLU A 387 15.70 -6.24 -7.46
CA GLU A 387 16.23 -7.59 -7.70
C GLU A 387 15.49 -8.24 -8.87
N ASN A 388 16.23 -8.77 -9.84
CA ASN A 388 15.63 -9.44 -11.00
C ASN A 388 14.58 -8.59 -11.74
N ILE A 389 14.96 -7.34 -12.07
CA ILE A 389 14.14 -6.46 -12.90
C ILE A 389 14.39 -6.81 -14.36
N SER A 390 13.31 -7.02 -15.12
CA SER A 390 13.33 -7.32 -16.55
C SER A 390 12.70 -6.18 -17.33
N VAL A 391 13.53 -5.41 -18.04
CA VAL A 391 13.04 -4.38 -18.97
C VAL A 391 12.69 -5.04 -20.30
N LEU A 392 11.40 -5.16 -20.61
CA LEU A 392 10.88 -5.87 -21.78
C LEU A 392 10.57 -4.94 -22.97
N ASN A 393 10.97 -3.68 -22.86
CA ASN A 393 10.77 -2.66 -23.87
C ASN A 393 12.09 -1.99 -24.25
N ASN A 394 12.12 -1.32 -25.40
CA ASN A 394 13.31 -0.65 -25.94
C ASN A 394 13.22 0.89 -25.87
N TYR A 395 12.33 1.42 -25.03
CA TYR A 395 12.15 2.86 -24.91
C TYR A 395 13.35 3.50 -24.22
N GLN A 396 13.79 4.62 -24.76
CA GLN A 396 14.96 5.37 -24.29
C GLN A 396 14.59 6.28 -23.12
N LYS A 397 14.22 5.69 -21.99
CA LYS A 397 13.90 6.39 -20.74
C LYS A 397 14.76 5.84 -19.59
N PRO A 398 15.06 6.63 -18.55
CA PRO A 398 15.73 6.07 -17.38
C PRO A 398 14.87 4.96 -16.74
N LEU A 399 15.53 3.95 -16.17
CA LEU A 399 14.88 2.97 -15.30
C LEU A 399 14.37 3.64 -14.03
N ILE A 400 15.15 4.59 -13.50
CA ILE A 400 14.88 5.26 -12.24
C ILE A 400 15.08 6.77 -12.42
N SER A 401 14.08 7.56 -12.03
CA SER A 401 14.20 9.01 -11.91
C SER A 401 14.24 9.39 -10.43
N ILE A 402 15.27 10.10 -9.99
CA ILE A 402 15.47 10.46 -8.58
C ILE A 402 15.48 11.99 -8.42
N SER A 403 14.49 12.56 -7.75
CA SER A 403 14.46 14.00 -7.38
C SER A 403 14.51 14.26 -5.88
N SER A 404 14.40 13.20 -5.06
CA SER A 404 14.57 13.30 -3.60
C SER A 404 15.94 12.76 -3.14
N PRO A 405 16.37 13.13 -1.93
CA PRO A 405 17.45 12.45 -1.22
C PRO A 405 17.22 10.94 -1.07
N CYS A 406 18.24 10.14 -1.40
CA CYS A 406 18.23 8.68 -1.27
C CYS A 406 19.63 8.24 -0.80
N ASP A 407 19.74 7.39 0.22
CA ASP A 407 21.06 7.00 0.75
C ASP A 407 21.70 5.83 -0.02
N LEU A 408 20.91 4.80 -0.32
CA LEU A 408 21.35 3.52 -0.87
C LEU A 408 20.30 2.97 -1.83
N LEU A 409 20.76 2.71 -3.05
CA LEU A 409 20.00 2.06 -4.09
C LEU A 409 20.80 0.87 -4.62
N SER A 410 20.23 -0.33 -4.51
CA SER A 410 20.88 -1.56 -4.97
C SER A 410 20.10 -2.21 -6.10
N ILE A 411 20.74 -2.45 -7.25
CA ILE A 411 20.15 -3.10 -8.41
C ILE A 411 20.94 -4.39 -8.66
N ARG A 412 20.25 -5.53 -8.67
CA ARG A 412 20.89 -6.85 -8.69
C ARG A 412 20.21 -7.81 -9.64
N ASN A 413 20.99 -8.70 -10.25
CA ASN A 413 20.51 -9.82 -11.06
C ASN A 413 19.50 -9.38 -12.14
N SER A 414 19.64 -8.17 -12.69
CA SER A 414 18.61 -7.54 -13.53
C SER A 414 19.01 -7.49 -14.99
N TYR A 415 18.03 -7.56 -15.89
CA TYR A 415 18.18 -7.49 -17.35
C TYR A 415 17.80 -6.09 -17.84
N LEU A 416 18.81 -5.34 -18.28
CA LEU A 416 18.71 -3.91 -18.56
C LEU A 416 19.04 -3.60 -20.03
N ASN A 417 18.23 -2.74 -20.64
CA ASN A 417 18.53 -2.11 -21.94
C ASN A 417 19.25 -0.76 -21.69
N ASN A 418 18.99 0.28 -22.50
CA ASN A 418 19.54 1.62 -22.28
C ASN A 418 18.73 2.41 -21.22
N ASN A 419 18.61 1.85 -20.01
CA ASN A 419 17.78 2.38 -18.94
C ASN A 419 18.61 2.52 -17.66
N GLY A 420 19.41 3.58 -17.58
CA GLY A 420 20.15 3.94 -16.36
C GLY A 420 19.33 4.74 -15.35
N ILE A 421 20.03 5.48 -14.50
CA ILE A 421 19.44 6.34 -13.46
C ILE A 421 19.58 7.80 -13.88
N GLU A 422 18.50 8.57 -13.74
CA GLU A 422 18.52 10.02 -13.91
C GLU A 422 18.26 10.73 -12.59
N PHE A 423 19.23 11.51 -12.12
CA PHE A 423 19.07 12.42 -10.99
C PHE A 423 18.59 13.78 -11.51
N LYS A 424 17.52 14.29 -10.90
CA LYS A 424 16.90 15.57 -11.22
C LYS A 424 17.05 16.53 -10.06
N GLN A 425 17.32 17.80 -10.37
CA GLN A 425 17.27 18.89 -9.40
C GLN A 425 15.82 19.21 -9.06
N ALA A 426 15.45 19.06 -7.78
CA ALA A 426 14.24 19.67 -7.22
C ALA A 426 14.54 21.11 -6.78
N LYS A 427 13.59 22.06 -6.96
CA LYS A 427 13.87 23.49 -6.74
C LYS A 427 14.10 23.82 -5.27
N ASP A 428 13.41 23.11 -4.38
CA ASP A 428 13.44 23.39 -2.94
C ASP A 428 14.68 22.81 -2.21
N PHE A 429 15.48 21.95 -2.87
CA PHE A 429 16.69 21.38 -2.26
C PHE A 429 17.94 22.19 -2.58
N ASP A 430 18.58 22.69 -1.52
CA ASP A 430 19.86 23.41 -1.61
C ASP A 430 21.07 22.46 -1.72
N SER A 431 20.95 21.25 -1.17
CA SER A 431 21.98 20.21 -1.22
C SER A 431 21.38 18.83 -1.04
N TYR A 432 22.07 17.80 -1.51
CA TYR A 432 21.69 16.40 -1.33
C TYR A 432 22.74 15.67 -0.47
N PRO A 433 22.33 14.73 0.38
CA PRO A 433 23.27 13.83 1.04
C PRO A 433 23.88 12.87 0.02
N LYS A 434 24.98 12.22 0.41
CA LYS A 434 25.64 11.21 -0.41
C LYS A 434 24.69 10.10 -0.80
N THR A 435 24.72 9.71 -2.08
CA THR A 435 23.95 8.59 -2.61
C THR A 435 24.88 7.45 -3.02
N HIS A 436 24.65 6.25 -2.48
CA HIS A 436 25.36 5.04 -2.86
C HIS A 436 24.52 4.21 -3.83
N ILE A 437 25.08 3.87 -4.98
CA ILE A 437 24.45 3.06 -6.02
C ILE A 437 25.30 1.83 -6.29
N SER A 438 24.67 0.65 -6.33
CA SER A 438 25.33 -0.58 -6.75
C SER A 438 24.56 -1.27 -7.88
N PHE A 439 25.26 -1.65 -8.94
CA PHE A 439 24.79 -2.63 -9.93
C PHE A 439 25.56 -3.94 -9.77
N THR A 440 24.89 -5.04 -9.44
CA THR A 440 25.55 -6.32 -9.19
C THR A 440 24.93 -7.45 -10.02
N ASN A 441 25.75 -8.19 -10.75
CA ASN A 441 25.31 -9.31 -11.59
C ASN A 441 24.21 -8.92 -12.59
N CYS A 442 24.27 -7.71 -13.14
CA CYS A 442 23.31 -7.25 -14.13
C CYS A 442 23.73 -7.68 -15.54
N VAL A 443 22.75 -7.83 -16.44
CA VAL A 443 22.99 -8.06 -17.88
C VAL A 443 22.64 -6.77 -18.63
N PHE A 444 23.62 -6.19 -19.32
CA PHE A 444 23.45 -4.99 -20.13
C PHE A 444 23.37 -5.38 -21.61
N GLN A 445 22.21 -5.14 -22.23
CA GLN A 445 21.87 -5.64 -23.56
C GLN A 445 22.00 -4.58 -24.68
N ASN A 446 22.19 -3.31 -24.32
CA ASN A 446 22.25 -2.21 -25.29
C ASN A 446 23.49 -2.27 -26.18
N ASN A 447 23.31 -2.05 -27.49
CA ASN A 447 24.43 -1.88 -28.42
C ASN A 447 25.02 -0.47 -28.30
N GLY A 448 26.36 -0.37 -28.32
CA GLY A 448 27.07 0.91 -28.25
C GLY A 448 27.03 1.59 -26.88
N GLU A 449 27.01 2.92 -26.88
CA GLU A 449 27.03 3.71 -25.64
C GLU A 449 25.72 3.57 -24.86
N SER A 450 25.82 3.27 -23.55
CA SER A 450 24.70 3.14 -22.62
C SER A 450 24.84 4.11 -21.45
N MET A 451 23.82 4.94 -21.22
CA MET A 451 23.84 5.91 -20.13
C MET A 451 23.49 5.22 -18.81
N LEU A 452 24.45 5.06 -17.92
CA LEU A 452 24.26 4.38 -16.64
C LEU A 452 23.78 5.36 -15.55
N ILE A 453 24.42 6.53 -15.45
CA ILE A 453 24.00 7.61 -14.54
C ILE A 453 24.05 8.93 -15.29
N ARG A 454 22.95 9.67 -15.27
CA ARG A 454 22.90 11.08 -15.63
C ARG A 454 22.59 11.91 -14.39
N ASN A 455 23.54 12.74 -13.96
CA ASN A 455 23.35 13.66 -12.85
C ASN A 455 23.08 15.08 -13.34
N LYS A 456 21.88 15.60 -13.02
CA LYS A 456 21.49 17.00 -13.27
C LYS A 456 21.44 17.83 -11.99
N ARG A 457 21.86 17.29 -10.85
CA ARG A 457 21.85 18.00 -9.56
C ARG A 457 23.14 18.78 -9.35
N ILE A 458 23.01 19.89 -8.66
CA ILE A 458 24.12 20.76 -8.29
C ILE A 458 24.71 20.26 -6.96
N GLY A 459 26.03 20.05 -6.92
CA GLY A 459 26.74 19.73 -5.68
C GLY A 459 26.43 18.36 -5.07
N ASP A 460 25.74 17.47 -5.78
CA ASP A 460 25.47 16.10 -5.32
C ASP A 460 26.75 15.24 -5.35
N ASP A 461 26.82 14.25 -4.47
CA ASP A 461 27.96 13.34 -4.29
C ASP A 461 27.47 11.88 -4.42
N ILE A 462 27.72 11.27 -5.58
CA ILE A 462 27.20 9.95 -5.96
C ILE A 462 28.34 8.95 -6.00
N TYR A 463 28.19 7.81 -5.30
CA TYR A 463 29.14 6.70 -5.32
C TYR A 463 28.55 5.54 -6.10
N LEU A 464 29.06 5.31 -7.30
CA LEU A 464 28.66 4.21 -8.17
C LEU A 464 29.63 3.04 -8.02
N LYS A 465 29.09 1.86 -7.72
CA LYS A 465 29.80 0.60 -7.80
C LYS A 465 29.15 -0.36 -8.79
N THR A 466 29.93 -1.02 -9.64
CA THR A 466 29.46 -2.16 -10.45
C THR A 466 30.32 -3.40 -10.21
N SER A 467 29.70 -4.58 -10.23
CA SER A 467 30.42 -5.84 -10.01
C SER A 467 29.70 -7.06 -10.58
N GLY A 468 30.45 -7.97 -11.22
CA GLY A 468 29.96 -9.27 -11.69
C GLY A 468 28.98 -9.18 -12.87
N SER A 469 28.91 -8.04 -13.55
CA SER A 469 27.93 -7.81 -14.61
C SER A 469 28.38 -8.35 -15.97
N MET A 470 27.42 -8.66 -16.83
CA MET A 470 27.64 -9.16 -18.19
C MET A 470 27.22 -8.12 -19.23
N GLU A 471 28.05 -7.94 -20.24
CA GLU A 471 27.80 -7.05 -21.38
C GLU A 471 27.50 -7.93 -22.60
N THR A 472 26.27 -7.90 -23.12
CA THR A 472 25.88 -8.73 -24.27
C THR A 472 25.64 -7.92 -25.54
N GLY A 473 25.48 -6.59 -25.43
CA GLY A 473 25.31 -5.71 -26.57
C GLY A 473 26.60 -5.51 -27.36
N GLU A 474 26.48 -5.43 -28.69
CA GLU A 474 27.61 -5.19 -29.58
C GLU A 474 28.21 -3.80 -29.32
N GLY A 475 29.53 -3.73 -29.11
CA GLY A 475 30.23 -2.47 -28.85
C GLY A 475 29.80 -1.76 -27.56
N PHE A 476 29.18 -2.47 -26.60
CA PHE A 476 28.70 -1.87 -25.35
C PHE A 476 29.79 -1.05 -24.65
N LYS A 477 29.41 0.16 -24.23
CA LYS A 477 30.22 1.04 -23.39
C LYS A 477 29.34 1.83 -22.42
N ALA A 478 29.54 1.65 -21.12
CA ALA A 478 28.86 2.43 -20.11
C ALA A 478 29.38 3.88 -20.08
N LYS A 479 28.47 4.81 -19.80
CA LYS A 479 28.77 6.24 -19.64
C LYS A 479 28.09 6.79 -18.39
N VAL A 480 28.76 7.75 -17.77
CA VAL A 480 28.19 8.61 -16.72
C VAL A 480 28.29 10.08 -17.14
N GLU A 481 27.32 10.88 -16.72
CA GLU A 481 27.29 12.34 -16.89
C GLU A 481 27.22 12.98 -15.50
N GLU A 482 28.33 13.56 -15.03
CA GLU A 482 28.42 14.12 -13.66
C GLU A 482 27.64 15.41 -13.45
N GLY A 483 27.44 16.18 -14.52
CA GLY A 483 26.81 17.51 -14.46
C GLY A 483 27.59 18.46 -13.56
N SER A 484 26.90 19.08 -12.60
CA SER A 484 27.48 20.01 -11.61
C SER A 484 27.70 19.36 -10.24
N GLY A 485 27.61 18.04 -10.14
CA GLY A 485 27.96 17.26 -8.95
C GLY A 485 29.25 16.47 -9.15
N LYS A 486 29.44 15.42 -8.36
CA LYS A 486 30.55 14.47 -8.47
C LYS A 486 30.03 13.04 -8.54
N ILE A 487 30.64 12.21 -9.39
CA ILE A 487 30.36 10.77 -9.43
C ILE A 487 31.67 10.01 -9.19
N HIS A 488 31.76 9.37 -8.03
CA HIS A 488 32.86 8.47 -7.70
C HIS A 488 32.54 7.08 -8.26
N VAL A 489 33.39 6.59 -9.18
CA VAL A 489 33.13 5.35 -9.92
C VAL A 489 34.12 4.26 -9.52
N ASP A 490 33.60 3.10 -9.11
CA ASP A 490 34.30 1.82 -8.93
C ASP A 490 33.59 0.77 -9.78
N SER A 491 34.01 0.61 -11.05
CA SER A 491 33.24 -0.12 -12.06
C SER A 491 34.05 -1.17 -12.81
N ASP A 492 33.45 -2.35 -12.99
CA ASP A 492 33.95 -3.42 -13.86
C ASP A 492 33.44 -3.35 -15.31
N LEU A 493 32.53 -2.42 -15.63
CA LEU A 493 31.97 -2.23 -16.96
C LEU A 493 32.91 -1.47 -17.91
N LYS A 494 32.98 -1.89 -19.17
CA LYS A 494 33.68 -1.17 -20.25
C LYS A 494 33.19 0.27 -20.33
N GLY A 495 34.12 1.21 -20.48
CA GLY A 495 33.86 2.65 -20.53
C GLY A 495 34.00 3.38 -19.20
N LEU A 496 33.99 2.65 -18.09
CA LEU A 496 34.07 3.20 -16.72
C LEU A 496 35.17 2.54 -15.85
N LYS A 497 36.02 1.70 -16.46
CA LYS A 497 37.18 1.06 -15.80
C LYS A 497 38.31 2.04 -15.51
#